data_AF-A0A8T5S728-F1
#
_entry.id   AF-A0A8T5S728-F1
#
_cell.length_a   1.000
_cell.length_b   1.000
_cell.length_c   1.000
_cell.angle_alpha   90.00
_cell.angle_beta   90.00
_cell.angle_gamma   90.00
#
_symmetry.space_group_name_H-M   'P 1'
#
loop_
_entity.id
_entity.type
_entity.pdbx_description
1 polymer ?
#
loop_
_entity_poly.entity_id
_entity_poly.type
_entity_poly.pdbx_seq_one_letter_code
_entity_poly.pdbx_strand_id
1 'polypeptide(L)'
;MLFQDAEPLMFVIWLILATIIVFLIIYIVVLLLESKTKASDKKFLIAILAFIIVLLLPVVLNAINNVLSAIGDALAAIRDAIDDGGANFLINLTPIIGFLILLVLVKFLIDLPWDKSVWVSLLTLFILYILYCLIPELYTFLGFGF
;
A
#
# COMPACT_ATOMS: atom_id res chain seq x y z
N MET A 1 17.83 -14.87 -0.76
CA MET A 1 17.27 -13.89 0.19
C MET A 1 15.74 -13.91 0.23
N LEU A 2 15.02 -13.96 -0.91
CA LEU A 2 13.53 -14.05 -0.97
C LEU A 2 12.86 -15.29 -0.33
N PHE A 3 13.62 -16.25 0.19
CA PHE A 3 13.11 -17.56 0.67
C PHE A 3 13.94 -18.16 1.81
N GLN A 4 14.76 -17.36 2.52
CA GLN A 4 15.81 -17.95 3.35
C GLN A 4 15.46 -18.17 4.83
N ASP A 5 14.46 -17.49 5.42
CA ASP A 5 14.19 -17.62 6.86
C ASP A 5 12.71 -17.66 7.27
N ALA A 6 11.78 -17.59 6.31
CA ALA A 6 10.36 -17.78 6.56
C ALA A 6 9.88 -18.96 5.73
N GLU A 7 9.07 -19.84 6.32
CA GLU A 7 8.45 -20.97 5.62
C GLU A 7 7.81 -20.45 4.32
N PRO A 8 8.41 -20.70 3.13
CA PRO A 8 7.96 -20.09 1.88
C PRO A 8 6.50 -20.38 1.59
N LEU A 9 6.04 -21.55 2.07
CA LEU A 9 4.66 -21.97 2.05
C LEU A 9 3.73 -21.02 2.81
N MET A 10 4.07 -20.65 4.05
CA MET A 10 3.26 -19.73 4.86
C MET A 10 3.18 -18.34 4.25
N PHE A 11 4.27 -17.85 3.68
CA PHE A 11 4.25 -16.57 2.95
C PHE A 11 3.30 -16.61 1.76
N VAL A 12 3.38 -17.66 0.93
CA VAL A 12 2.48 -17.81 -0.23
C VAL A 12 1.02 -17.90 0.23
N ILE A 13 0.74 -18.64 1.31
CA ILE A 13 -0.62 -18.75 1.87
C ILE A 13 -1.12 -17.39 2.34
N TRP A 14 -0.33 -16.63 3.08
CA TRP A 14 -0.69 -15.29 3.55
C TRP A 14 -0.89 -14.30 2.39
N LEU A 15 -0.03 -14.36 1.37
CA LEU A 15 -0.14 -13.53 0.17
C LEU A 15 -1.48 -13.78 -0.54
N ILE A 16 -1.84 -15.06 -0.73
CA ILE A 16 -3.11 -15.46 -1.33
C ILE A 16 -4.27 -14.97 -0.46
N LEU A 17 -4.23 -15.21 0.84
CA LEU A 17 -5.30 -14.84 1.77
C LEU A 17 -5.51 -13.33 1.81
N ALA A 18 -4.44 -12.53 1.93
CA ALA A 18 -4.51 -11.08 1.89
C ALA A 18 -5.04 -10.57 0.55
N THR A 19 -4.60 -11.16 -0.56
CA THR A 19 -5.10 -10.81 -1.91
C THR A 19 -6.60 -11.06 -2.02
N ILE A 20 -7.09 -12.19 -1.50
CA ILE A 20 -8.53 -12.51 -1.49
C ILE A 20 -9.30 -11.50 -0.63
N ILE A 21 -8.80 -11.16 0.56
CA ILE A 21 -9.46 -10.19 1.45
C ILE A 21 -9.55 -8.82 0.77
N VAL A 22 -8.45 -8.30 0.24
CA VAL A 22 -8.41 -7.01 -0.46
C VAL A 22 -9.32 -7.03 -1.68
N PHE A 23 -9.31 -8.13 -2.45
CA PHE A 23 -10.21 -8.33 -3.58
C PHE A 23 -11.68 -8.20 -3.17
N LEU A 24 -12.10 -8.92 -2.11
CA LEU A 24 -13.48 -8.92 -1.64
C LEU A 24 -13.91 -7.53 -1.16
N ILE A 25 -13.05 -6.83 -0.44
CA ILE A 25 -13.32 -5.46 0.04
C ILE A 25 -13.55 -4.53 -1.15
N ILE A 26 -12.62 -4.51 -2.11
CA ILE A 26 -12.75 -3.64 -3.29
C ILE A 26 -14.00 -4.02 -4.07
N TYR A 27 -14.25 -5.32 -4.29
CA TYR A 27 -15.43 -5.79 -5.01
C TYR A 27 -16.74 -5.34 -4.36
N ILE A 28 -16.86 -5.48 -3.04
CA ILE A 28 -18.04 -5.02 -2.29
C ILE A 28 -18.19 -3.51 -2.43
N VAL A 29 -17.12 -2.73 -2.33
CA VAL A 29 -17.21 -1.28 -2.46
C VAL A 29 -17.60 -0.86 -3.88
N VAL A 30 -17.09 -1.50 -4.92
CA VAL A 30 -17.55 -1.24 -6.30
C VAL A 30 -19.03 -1.60 -6.47
N LEU A 31 -19.48 -2.70 -5.85
CA LEU A 31 -20.88 -3.11 -5.87
C LEU A 31 -21.79 -2.08 -5.19
N LEU A 32 -21.36 -1.52 -4.06
CA LEU A 32 -22.13 -0.54 -3.27
C LEU A 32 -22.10 0.87 -3.89
N LEU A 33 -20.95 1.29 -4.40
CA LEU A 33 -20.78 2.65 -4.92
C LEU A 33 -21.29 2.78 -6.35
N GLU A 34 -21.08 1.79 -7.21
CA GLU A 34 -21.43 1.89 -8.63
C GLU A 34 -22.65 1.05 -8.98
N SER A 35 -22.47 -0.26 -9.12
CA SER A 35 -23.52 -1.22 -9.47
C SER A 35 -22.98 -2.64 -9.47
N LYS A 36 -23.89 -3.62 -9.39
CA LYS A 36 -23.57 -5.04 -9.57
C LYS A 36 -22.96 -5.33 -10.95
N THR A 37 -23.45 -4.68 -12.00
CA THR A 37 -22.95 -4.85 -13.38
C THR A 37 -21.50 -4.43 -13.48
N LYS A 38 -21.15 -3.23 -13.00
CA LYS A 38 -19.76 -2.73 -13.06
C LYS A 38 -18.81 -3.56 -12.20
N ALA A 39 -19.24 -4.00 -11.02
CA ALA A 39 -18.45 -4.90 -10.17
C ALA A 39 -18.16 -6.23 -10.89
N SER A 40 -19.16 -6.82 -11.54
CA SER A 40 -19.00 -8.05 -12.32
C SER A 40 -18.09 -7.85 -13.54
N ASP A 41 -18.24 -6.74 -14.27
CA ASP A 41 -17.46 -6.46 -15.48
C ASP A 41 -15.98 -6.19 -15.15
N LYS A 42 -15.72 -5.52 -14.03
CA LYS A 42 -14.37 -5.16 -13.58
C LYS A 42 -13.75 -6.19 -12.63
N LYS A 43 -14.42 -7.32 -12.33
CA LYS A 43 -13.92 -8.33 -11.36
C LYS A 43 -12.47 -8.76 -11.59
N PHE A 44 -12.06 -8.93 -12.85
CA PHE A 44 -10.69 -9.32 -13.16
C PHE A 44 -9.68 -8.19 -12.88
N LEU A 45 -10.03 -6.95 -13.20
CA LEU A 45 -9.22 -5.78 -12.89
C LEU A 45 -9.14 -5.53 -11.37
N ILE A 46 -10.22 -5.81 -10.64
CA ILE A 46 -10.23 -5.75 -9.16
C ILE A 46 -9.29 -6.81 -8.58
N ALA A 47 -9.25 -8.02 -9.13
CA ALA A 47 -8.32 -9.08 -8.71
C ALA A 47 -6.85 -8.71 -8.99
N ILE A 48 -6.56 -8.17 -10.18
CA ILE A 48 -5.23 -7.66 -10.52
C ILE A 48 -4.84 -6.54 -9.55
N LEU A 49 -5.73 -5.58 -9.30
CA LEU A 49 -5.47 -4.50 -8.38
C LEU A 49 -5.17 -5.02 -6.97
N ALA A 50 -5.97 -5.95 -6.45
CA ALA A 50 -5.73 -6.54 -5.14
C ALA A 50 -4.34 -7.20 -5.05
N PHE A 51 -3.92 -7.91 -6.10
CA PHE A 51 -2.59 -8.51 -6.17
C PHE A 51 -1.47 -7.46 -6.20
N ILE A 52 -1.61 -6.40 -7.01
CA ILE A 52 -0.66 -5.26 -7.05
C ILE A 52 -0.54 -4.61 -5.67
N ILE A 53 -1.68 -4.38 -5.01
CA ILE A 53 -1.76 -3.76 -3.69
C ILE A 53 -1.06 -4.60 -2.63
N VAL A 54 -1.25 -5.91 -2.64
CA VAL A 54 -0.68 -6.81 -1.63
C VAL A 54 0.80 -7.10 -1.90
N LEU A 55 1.21 -7.29 -3.16
CA LEU A 55 2.57 -7.70 -3.50
C LEU A 55 3.49 -6.52 -3.83
N LEU A 56 3.07 -5.66 -4.77
CA LEU A 56 3.96 -4.65 -5.36
C LEU A 56 3.99 -3.37 -4.55
N LEU A 57 2.85 -2.93 -4.01
CA LEU A 57 2.78 -1.66 -3.28
C LEU A 57 3.74 -1.62 -2.08
N PRO A 58 3.86 -2.66 -1.22
CA PRO A 58 4.80 -2.65 -0.10
C PRO A 58 6.26 -2.47 -0.56
N VAL A 59 6.65 -3.13 -1.66
CA VAL A 59 7.99 -3.01 -2.25
C VAL A 59 8.25 -1.58 -2.73
N VAL A 60 7.27 -0.97 -3.40
CA VAL A 60 7.35 0.41 -3.88
C VAL A 60 7.44 1.39 -2.70
N LEU A 61 6.64 1.20 -1.65
CA LEU A 61 6.67 2.07 -0.47
C LEU A 61 7.98 1.97 0.30
N ASN A 62 8.57 0.79 0.38
CA ASN A 62 9.89 0.64 0.99
C ASN A 62 10.98 1.36 0.19
N ALA A 63 10.96 1.25 -1.14
CA ALA A 63 11.91 1.99 -1.98
C ALA A 63 11.75 3.51 -1.80
N ILE A 64 10.52 4.00 -1.74
CA ILE A 64 10.22 5.41 -1.45
C ILE A 64 10.72 5.79 -0.06
N ASN A 65 10.47 4.96 0.96
CA ASN A 65 10.93 5.20 2.33
C ASN A 65 12.45 5.33 2.39
N ASN A 66 13.20 4.43 1.74
CA ASN A 66 14.66 4.48 1.69
C ASN A 66 15.17 5.79 1.07
N VAL A 67 14.56 6.24 -0.03
CA VAL A 67 14.93 7.51 -0.69
C VAL A 67 14.61 8.69 0.23
N LEU A 68 13.41 8.71 0.83
CA LEU A 68 13.01 9.76 1.75
C LEU A 68 13.87 9.79 3.02
N SER A 69 14.27 8.62 3.52
CA SER A 69 15.18 8.51 4.67
C SER A 69 16.51 9.13 4.31
N ALA A 70 17.13 8.71 3.21
CA ALA A 70 18.44 9.22 2.80
C ALA A 70 18.45 10.74 2.63
N ILE A 71 17.41 11.31 2.00
CA ILE A 71 17.28 12.76 1.86
C ILE A 71 17.04 13.42 3.23
N GLY A 72 16.16 12.85 4.05
CA GLY A 72 15.83 13.40 5.36
C GLY A 72 16.98 13.37 6.34
N ASP A 73 17.81 12.32 6.31
CA ASP A 73 19.03 12.19 7.12
C ASP A 73 20.08 13.23 6.69
N ALA A 74 20.22 13.47 5.38
CA ALA A 74 21.09 14.54 4.88
C ALA A 74 20.64 15.94 5.33
N LEU A 75 19.34 16.21 5.32
CA LEU A 75 18.77 17.47 5.81
C LEU A 75 18.90 17.61 7.32
N ALA A 76 18.69 16.52 8.07
CA ALA A 76 18.87 16.49 9.52
C ALA A 76 20.33 16.80 9.89
N ALA A 77 21.29 16.17 9.22
CA ALA A 77 22.72 16.41 9.45
C ALA A 77 23.14 17.86 9.17
N ILE A 78 22.57 18.50 8.14
CA ILE A 78 22.80 19.94 7.88
C ILE A 78 22.27 20.80 9.02
N ARG A 79 21.10 20.46 9.57
CA ARG A 79 20.49 21.19 10.67
C ARG A 79 21.23 20.97 11.99
N ASP A 80 21.65 19.74 12.28
CA ASP A 80 22.47 19.42 13.45
C ASP A 80 23.76 20.23 13.47
N ALA A 81 24.38 20.44 12.30
CA ALA A 81 25.56 21.29 12.18
C ALA A 81 25.31 22.78 12.49
N ILE A 82 24.06 23.22 12.56
CA ILE A 82 23.65 24.61 12.84
C ILE A 82 23.18 24.76 14.29
N ASP A 83 22.26 23.91 14.75
CA ASP A 83 21.54 24.08 16.02
C ASP A 83 21.32 22.80 16.84
N ASP A 84 21.93 21.67 16.46
CA ASP A 84 21.75 20.35 17.14
C ASP A 84 20.27 19.90 17.25
N GLY A 85 19.42 20.40 16.33
CA GLY A 85 17.96 20.17 16.32
C GLY A 85 17.46 19.39 15.10
N GLY A 86 18.33 18.68 14.40
CA GLY A 86 18.04 17.88 13.22
C GLY A 86 17.18 16.66 13.55
N ALA A 87 16.17 16.42 12.71
CA ALA A 87 15.37 15.21 12.77
C ALA A 87 14.80 14.89 11.39
N ASN A 88 14.77 13.60 11.06
CA ASN A 88 14.25 13.12 9.80
C ASN A 88 12.73 12.99 9.85
N PHE A 89 12.02 14.03 9.39
CA PHE A 89 10.56 14.01 9.26
C PHE A 89 10.07 13.55 7.89
N LEU A 90 10.96 13.42 6.90
CA LEU A 90 10.58 13.09 5.51
C LEU A 90 10.00 11.69 5.40
N ILE A 91 10.47 10.75 6.23
CA ILE A 91 9.95 9.37 6.28
C ILE A 91 8.44 9.31 6.56
N ASN A 92 7.87 10.30 7.26
CA ASN A 92 6.45 10.39 7.58
C ASN A 92 5.57 10.64 6.35
N LEU A 93 6.16 11.04 5.21
CA LEU A 93 5.44 11.21 3.94
C LEU A 93 5.20 9.88 3.21
N THR A 94 5.93 8.81 3.55
CA THR A 94 5.78 7.48 2.93
C THR A 94 4.33 6.99 2.89
N PRO A 95 3.58 6.95 4.00
CA PRO A 95 2.18 6.51 3.98
C PRO A 95 1.27 7.43 3.15
N ILE A 96 1.55 8.74 3.10
CA ILE A 96 0.79 9.70 2.28
C ILE A 96 1.01 9.41 0.80
N ILE A 97 2.25 9.15 0.39
CA ILE A 97 2.56 8.79 -1.00
C ILE A 97 1.91 7.45 -1.36
N GLY A 98 1.89 6.48 -0.44
CA GLY A 98 1.18 5.21 -0.66
C GLY A 98 -0.32 5.36 -0.83
N PHE A 99 -0.93 6.24 -0.04
CA PHE A 99 -2.34 6.62 -0.24
C PHE A 99 -2.56 7.21 -1.65
N LEU A 100 -1.71 8.14 -2.10
CA LEU A 100 -1.83 8.77 -3.42
C LEU A 100 -1.67 7.75 -4.56
N ILE A 101 -0.69 6.85 -4.46
CA ILE A 101 -0.48 5.78 -5.45
C ILE A 101 -1.73 4.89 -5.52
N LEU A 102 -2.24 4.44 -4.38
CA LEU A 102 -3.45 3.63 -4.34
C LEU A 102 -4.66 4.35 -4.95
N LEU A 103 -4.83 5.63 -4.65
CA LEU A 103 -5.94 6.43 -5.16
C LEU A 103 -5.90 6.49 -6.69
N VAL A 104 -4.71 6.69 -7.26
CA VAL A 104 -4.47 6.67 -8.70
C VAL A 104 -4.77 5.29 -9.29
N LEU A 105 -4.25 4.22 -8.68
CA LEU A 105 -4.47 2.85 -9.15
C LEU A 105 -5.97 2.48 -9.14
N VAL A 106 -6.68 2.79 -8.06
CA VAL A 106 -8.13 2.56 -7.93
C VAL A 106 -8.89 3.34 -9.00
N LYS A 107 -8.53 4.62 -9.24
CA LYS A 107 -9.17 5.43 -10.29
C LYS A 107 -8.98 4.82 -11.67
N PHE A 108 -7.75 4.46 -12.06
CA PHE A 108 -7.47 3.99 -13.42
C PHE A 108 -7.92 2.56 -13.69
N LEU A 109 -7.77 1.64 -12.73
CA LEU A 109 -8.10 0.22 -12.94
C LEU A 109 -9.60 -0.07 -12.81
N ILE A 110 -10.29 0.60 -11.88
CA ILE A 110 -11.73 0.37 -11.63
C ILE A 110 -12.58 1.37 -12.42
N ASP A 111 -12.02 2.52 -12.76
CA ASP A 111 -12.72 3.65 -13.39
C ASP A 111 -13.89 4.16 -12.55
N LEU A 112 -13.64 4.42 -11.27
CA LEU A 112 -14.61 5.07 -10.39
C LEU A 112 -14.69 6.56 -10.70
N PRO A 113 -15.89 7.14 -10.87
CA PRO A 113 -16.03 8.56 -11.15
C PRO A 113 -15.65 9.42 -9.92
N TRP A 114 -15.12 10.63 -10.17
CA TRP A 114 -14.55 11.51 -9.14
C TRP A 114 -15.60 12.18 -8.25
N ASP A 115 -16.87 12.16 -8.65
CA ASP A 115 -18.01 12.54 -7.82
C ASP A 115 -18.11 11.68 -6.55
N LYS A 116 -17.53 10.47 -6.55
CA LYS A 116 -17.42 9.57 -5.39
C LYS A 116 -16.05 9.61 -4.73
N SER A 117 -15.22 10.61 -5.04
CA SER A 117 -13.83 10.74 -4.57
C SER A 117 -13.65 10.61 -3.06
N VAL A 118 -14.59 11.11 -2.25
CA VAL A 118 -14.53 10.98 -0.78
C VAL A 118 -14.62 9.51 -0.36
N TRP A 119 -15.56 8.76 -0.91
CA TRP A 119 -15.74 7.33 -0.61
C TRP A 119 -14.57 6.49 -1.15
N VAL A 120 -14.06 6.84 -2.33
CA VAL A 120 -12.86 6.20 -2.90
C VAL A 120 -11.63 6.47 -2.03
N SER A 121 -11.49 7.68 -1.50
CA SER A 121 -10.39 8.05 -0.59
C SER A 121 -10.50 7.30 0.74
N LEU A 122 -11.70 7.22 1.32
CA LEU A 122 -11.92 6.44 2.55
C LEU A 122 -11.63 4.95 2.35
N LEU A 123 -12.08 4.36 1.24
CA LEU A 123 -11.72 3.00 0.86
C LEU A 123 -10.21 2.84 0.74
N THR A 124 -9.55 3.75 0.04
CA THR A 124 -8.10 3.71 -0.20
C THR A 124 -7.33 3.75 1.11
N LEU A 125 -7.73 4.63 2.03
CA LEU A 125 -7.13 4.75 3.36
C LEU A 125 -7.39 3.49 4.20
N PHE A 126 -8.58 2.89 4.10
CA PHE A 126 -8.90 1.63 4.77
C PHE A 126 -8.08 0.45 4.23
N ILE A 127 -7.89 0.35 2.92
CA ILE A 127 -7.03 -0.67 2.30
C ILE A 127 -5.59 -0.49 2.75
N LEU A 128 -5.10 0.74 2.75
CA LEU A 128 -3.75 1.05 3.21
C LEU A 128 -3.57 0.67 4.70
N TYR A 129 -4.55 0.97 5.54
CA TYR A 129 -4.57 0.56 6.94
C TYR A 129 -4.55 -0.97 7.09
N ILE A 130 -5.38 -1.68 6.32
CA ILE A 130 -5.37 -3.15 6.31
C ILE A 130 -4.02 -3.69 5.89
N LEU A 131 -3.36 -3.12 4.87
CA LEU A 131 -2.03 -3.57 4.49
C LEU A 131 -1.02 -3.42 5.63
N TYR A 132 -1.05 -2.29 6.35
CA TYR A 132 -0.17 -2.07 7.49
C TYR A 132 -0.50 -2.96 8.70
N CYS A 133 -1.76 -3.35 8.90
CA CYS A 133 -2.17 -4.13 10.08
C CYS A 133 -2.26 -5.64 9.86
N LEU A 134 -2.63 -6.09 8.66
CA LEU A 134 -3.05 -7.47 8.38
C LEU A 134 -1.88 -8.33 7.89
N ILE A 135 -0.77 -7.71 7.48
CA ILE A 135 0.44 -8.44 7.07
C ILE A 135 1.73 -7.85 7.69
N PRO A 136 1.87 -7.83 9.04
CA PRO A 136 3.15 -7.49 9.68
C PRO A 136 4.29 -8.38 9.19
N GLU A 137 3.97 -9.63 8.83
CA GLU A 137 4.90 -10.63 8.34
C GLU A 137 5.37 -10.36 6.91
N LEU A 138 4.65 -9.60 6.07
CA LEU A 138 5.16 -9.19 4.74
C LEU A 138 6.27 -8.16 4.88
N TYR A 139 6.15 -7.28 5.88
CA TYR A 139 7.14 -6.29 6.24
C TYR A 139 8.44 -6.98 6.69
N THR A 140 8.37 -7.96 7.60
CA THR A 140 9.55 -8.77 7.97
C THR A 140 10.03 -9.69 6.84
N PHE A 141 9.15 -10.37 6.11
CA PHE A 141 9.48 -11.35 5.06
C PHE A 141 10.20 -10.75 3.85
N LEU A 142 9.81 -9.55 3.43
CA LEU A 142 10.48 -8.86 2.33
C LEU A 142 11.83 -8.24 2.75
N GLY A 143 12.27 -8.49 4.00
CA GLY A 143 13.55 -8.03 4.55
C GLY A 143 13.49 -6.64 5.16
N PHE A 144 12.31 -6.18 5.60
CA PHE A 144 12.07 -4.80 6.05
C PHE A 144 11.91 -4.65 7.58
N GLY A 145 12.10 -5.70 8.38
CA GLY A 145 12.15 -5.62 9.85
C GLY A 145 13.47 -6.20 10.40
N PHE A 146 14.12 -5.46 11.29
CA PHE A 146 15.21 -5.97 12.13
C PHE A 146 14.68 -6.92 13.20
#